data_AF-A0A7G9GAY0-F1
#
_entry.id   AF-A0A7G9GAY0-F1
#
_cell.length_a   1.000
_cell.length_b   1.000
_cell.length_c   1.000
_cell.angle_alpha   90.00
_cell.angle_beta   90.00
_cell.angle_gamma   90.00
#
_symmetry.space_group_name_H-M   'P 1'
#
loop_
_entity.id
_entity.type
_entity.pdbx_description
1 polymer ?
#
loop_
_entity_poly.entity_id
_entity_poly.type
_entity_poly.pdbx_seq_one_letter_code
_entity_poly.pdbx_strand_id
1 'polypeptide(L)'
;MNQVVVEETSFEEVLSEIEENSKYKRLPPKEKTWMTVPEMGILLGLKKTGRYWLVQKNYFECREIAGQMRVNIASFEKWYANQVKYHKVNGEEPGKNLKKWSYSISEVAKMLGISGTTVYDLIKRDGIKTVTVDYWIRIPKKSFQEWYEKQSKYRTQKDREKDKELEGTTITMPEMARLLGITRGQIYEILKNSKYSHFFETVVIAEKKRITKESFQKFLEGQDHYKLDPANDYEELSMEQNFSLANYRRKKLAKTGDRSKNGNLSYLTFDEAAFLAKVSRGMIYKWMDDGKFSAVKIGNISRVKRDEFEAWLEERKGN
;
A
#
# COMPACT_ATOMS: atom_id res chain seq x y z
N MET A 1 21.89 -71.25 1.47
CA MET A 1 21.12 -70.00 1.49
C MET A 1 21.50 -69.20 0.26
N ASN A 2 20.69 -69.24 -0.80
CA ASN A 2 20.82 -68.30 -1.92
C ASN A 2 19.62 -67.37 -1.83
N GLN A 3 19.83 -66.17 -1.26
CA GLN A 3 18.85 -65.09 -1.34
C GLN A 3 18.75 -64.67 -2.79
N VAL A 4 17.59 -64.89 -3.39
CA VAL A 4 17.21 -64.28 -4.67
C VAL A 4 16.95 -62.81 -4.35
N VAL A 5 17.89 -61.96 -4.74
CA VAL A 5 17.71 -60.51 -4.75
C VAL A 5 16.72 -60.22 -5.88
N VAL A 6 15.49 -59.88 -5.53
CA VAL A 6 14.52 -59.35 -6.48
C VAL A 6 14.85 -57.87 -6.62
N GLU A 7 15.41 -57.47 -7.76
CA GLU A 7 15.63 -56.07 -8.09
C GLU A 7 14.26 -55.37 -8.14
N GLU A 8 14.06 -54.39 -7.25
CA GLU A 8 12.95 -53.43 -7.34
C GLU A 8 13.19 -52.56 -8.57
N THR A 9 12.81 -53.07 -9.75
CA THR A 9 12.69 -52.25 -10.95
C THR A 9 11.67 -51.15 -10.67
N SER A 10 12.07 -49.89 -10.89
CA SER A 10 11.20 -48.76 -10.62
C SER A 10 9.97 -48.88 -11.52
N PHE A 11 8.77 -48.60 -11.00
CA PHE A 11 7.53 -48.62 -11.77
C PHE A 11 7.63 -47.80 -13.07
N GLU A 12 8.45 -46.75 -13.07
CA GLU A 12 8.74 -45.89 -14.22
C GLU A 12 9.57 -46.60 -15.30
N GLU A 13 10.51 -47.46 -14.89
CA GLU A 13 11.35 -48.26 -15.81
C GLU A 13 10.49 -49.32 -16.51
N VAL A 14 9.66 -50.04 -15.76
CA VAL A 14 8.72 -51.03 -16.29
C VAL A 14 7.71 -50.37 -17.25
N LEU A 15 7.24 -49.16 -16.94
CA LEU A 15 6.38 -48.39 -17.84
C LEU A 15 7.08 -48.00 -19.14
N SER A 16 8.34 -47.56 -19.06
CA SER A 16 9.11 -47.19 -20.26
C SER A 16 9.40 -48.39 -21.16
N GLU A 17 9.72 -49.55 -20.59
CA GLU A 17 10.01 -50.78 -21.32
C GLU A 17 8.75 -51.36 -22.00
N ILE A 18 7.59 -51.21 -21.37
CA ILE A 18 6.27 -51.53 -21.95
C ILE A 18 5.91 -50.55 -23.08
N GLU A 19 6.20 -49.25 -22.93
CA GLU A 19 5.93 -48.26 -23.98
C GLU A 19 6.83 -48.44 -25.21
N GLU A 20 8.10 -48.86 -25.04
CA GLU A 20 9.03 -49.13 -26.14
C GLU A 20 8.67 -50.41 -26.93
N ASN A 21 8.26 -51.47 -26.23
CA ASN A 21 7.97 -52.78 -26.82
C ASN A 21 6.49 -53.01 -27.19
N SER A 22 5.59 -52.07 -26.85
CA SER A 22 4.16 -52.16 -27.19
C SER A 22 3.92 -52.01 -28.70
N LYS A 23 3.12 -52.93 -29.26
CA LYS A 23 2.58 -52.85 -30.63
C LYS A 23 1.74 -51.58 -30.87
N TYR A 24 1.27 -50.94 -29.80
CA TYR A 24 0.56 -49.67 -29.81
C TYR A 24 1.41 -48.59 -29.12
N LYS A 25 2.28 -47.92 -29.89
CA LYS A 25 2.98 -46.74 -29.40
C LYS A 25 1.96 -45.65 -29.07
N ARG A 26 2.00 -45.11 -27.85
CA ARG A 26 1.19 -43.93 -27.49
C ARG A 26 1.68 -42.76 -28.33
N LEU A 27 0.84 -42.32 -29.26
CA LEU A 27 1.11 -41.09 -29.99
C LEU A 27 1.12 -39.93 -28.99
N PRO A 28 2.01 -38.94 -29.15
CA PRO A 28 1.96 -37.74 -28.33
C PRO A 28 0.54 -37.16 -28.37
N PRO A 29 0.00 -36.65 -27.25
CA PRO A 29 -1.34 -36.10 -27.23
C PRO A 29 -1.45 -35.02 -28.31
N LYS A 30 -2.31 -35.25 -29.31
CA LYS A 30 -2.58 -34.22 -30.33
C LYS A 30 -3.11 -32.98 -29.63
N GLU A 31 -2.64 -31.80 -30.04
CA GLU A 31 -3.15 -30.53 -29.52
C GLU A 31 -4.67 -30.48 -29.70
N LYS A 32 -5.39 -30.45 -28.57
CA LYS A 32 -6.86 -30.41 -28.59
C LYS A 32 -7.29 -29.01 -29.02
N THR A 33 -8.00 -28.88 -30.13
CA THR A 33 -8.62 -27.60 -30.52
C THR A 33 -9.89 -27.30 -29.71
N TRP A 34 -10.55 -28.35 -29.18
CA TRP A 34 -11.83 -28.28 -28.48
C TRP A 34 -11.75 -28.98 -27.13
N MET A 35 -12.25 -28.34 -26.09
CA MET A 35 -12.45 -28.93 -24.75
C MET A 35 -13.95 -29.13 -24.48
N THR A 36 -14.28 -30.03 -23.56
CA THR A 36 -15.66 -30.23 -23.09
C THR A 36 -16.07 -29.16 -22.08
N VAL A 37 -17.37 -28.87 -21.95
CA VAL A 37 -17.87 -27.92 -20.94
C VAL A 37 -17.51 -28.33 -19.50
N PRO A 38 -17.55 -29.62 -19.11
CA PRO A 38 -17.05 -30.06 -17.80
C PRO A 38 -15.56 -29.78 -17.58
N GLU A 39 -14.69 -30.02 -18.57
CA GLU A 39 -13.25 -29.71 -18.48
C GLU A 39 -13.03 -28.20 -18.23
N MET A 40 -13.70 -27.32 -19.00
CA MET A 40 -13.67 -25.87 -18.76
C MET A 40 -14.17 -25.51 -17.35
N GLY A 41 -15.23 -26.17 -16.88
CA GLY A 41 -15.75 -25.99 -15.53
C GLY A 41 -14.73 -26.35 -14.46
N ILE A 42 -13.99 -27.45 -14.62
CA ILE A 42 -12.91 -27.85 -13.71
C ILE A 42 -11.79 -26.82 -13.73
N LEU A 43 -11.37 -26.37 -14.91
CA LEU A 43 -10.33 -25.34 -15.06
C LEU A 43 -10.67 -24.07 -14.27
N LEU A 44 -11.93 -23.63 -14.32
CA LEU A 44 -12.41 -22.42 -13.64
C LEU A 44 -12.98 -22.65 -12.23
N GLY A 45 -12.99 -23.88 -11.72
CA GLY A 45 -13.59 -24.21 -10.41
C GLY A 45 -15.12 -24.03 -10.37
N LEU A 46 -15.80 -24.10 -11.52
CA LEU A 46 -17.23 -23.88 -11.65
C LEU A 46 -18.04 -25.17 -11.55
N LYS A 47 -19.08 -25.13 -10.72
CA LYS A 47 -20.14 -26.15 -10.66
C LYS A 47 -20.98 -26.14 -11.95
N LYS A 48 -21.82 -27.16 -12.15
CA LYS A 48 -22.65 -27.37 -13.35
C LYS A 48 -23.38 -26.11 -13.81
N THR A 49 -24.12 -25.45 -12.91
CA THR A 49 -24.88 -24.24 -13.25
C THR A 49 -23.98 -23.12 -13.77
N GLY A 50 -22.84 -22.87 -13.14
CA GLY A 50 -21.92 -21.79 -13.53
C GLY A 50 -21.25 -22.03 -14.88
N ARG A 51 -20.79 -23.26 -15.15
CA ARG A 51 -20.13 -23.58 -16.43
C ARG A 51 -21.10 -23.54 -17.62
N TYR A 52 -22.34 -24.00 -17.47
CA TYR A 52 -23.33 -23.91 -18.55
C TYR A 52 -23.88 -22.48 -18.73
N TRP A 53 -23.97 -21.69 -17.66
CA TRP A 53 -24.28 -20.27 -17.76
C TRP A 53 -23.25 -19.52 -18.62
N LEU A 54 -21.96 -19.84 -18.48
CA LEU A 54 -20.91 -19.23 -19.31
C LEU A 54 -21.05 -19.55 -20.80
N VAL A 55 -21.40 -20.80 -21.12
CA VAL A 55 -21.68 -21.20 -22.50
C VAL A 55 -22.83 -20.39 -23.08
N GLN A 56 -23.91 -20.18 -22.30
CA GLN A 56 -25.05 -19.36 -22.73
C GLN A 56 -24.72 -17.87 -22.94
N LYS A 57 -23.63 -17.37 -22.35
CA LYS A 57 -23.20 -15.98 -22.56
C LYS A 57 -22.49 -15.73 -23.88
N ASN A 58 -22.16 -16.77 -24.65
CA ASN A 58 -21.50 -16.66 -25.96
C ASN A 58 -20.22 -15.81 -25.94
N TYR A 59 -19.46 -15.84 -24.84
CA TYR A 59 -18.19 -15.10 -24.73
C TYR A 59 -17.05 -15.71 -25.56
N PHE A 60 -17.17 -16.99 -25.91
CA PHE A 60 -16.21 -17.77 -26.67
C PHE A 60 -16.95 -18.77 -27.55
N GLU A 61 -16.26 -19.26 -28.58
CA GLU A 61 -16.84 -20.15 -29.58
C GLU A 61 -17.21 -21.50 -28.97
N CYS A 62 -18.46 -21.88 -29.20
CA CYS A 62 -19.11 -23.08 -28.70
C CYS A 62 -19.77 -23.79 -29.88
N ARG A 63 -19.55 -25.10 -30.02
CA ARG A 63 -20.31 -25.94 -30.97
C ARG A 63 -20.59 -27.33 -30.44
N GLU A 64 -21.61 -27.96 -30.99
CA GLU A 64 -21.95 -29.34 -30.68
C GLU A 64 -21.10 -30.30 -31.55
N ILE A 65 -20.41 -31.25 -30.92
CA ILE A 65 -19.62 -32.29 -31.59
C ILE A 65 -20.05 -33.62 -31.02
N ALA A 66 -20.61 -34.50 -31.86
CA ALA A 66 -21.09 -35.83 -31.47
C ALA A 66 -22.08 -35.80 -30.29
N GLY A 67 -23.10 -34.93 -30.36
CA GLY A 67 -24.14 -34.82 -29.32
C GLY A 67 -23.69 -34.11 -28.03
N GLN A 68 -22.47 -33.58 -27.99
CA GLN A 68 -21.90 -32.93 -26.81
C GLN A 68 -21.41 -31.53 -27.12
N MET A 69 -21.77 -30.58 -26.27
CA MET A 69 -21.25 -29.23 -26.34
C MET A 69 -19.75 -29.18 -26.06
N ARG A 70 -18.98 -28.58 -26.99
CA ARG A 70 -17.56 -28.29 -26.84
C ARG A 70 -17.24 -26.80 -26.99
N VAL A 71 -16.18 -26.39 -26.32
CA VAL A 71 -15.64 -25.02 -26.27
C VAL A 71 -14.33 -24.98 -27.04
N ASN A 72 -14.17 -24.00 -27.93
CA ASN A 72 -12.91 -23.77 -28.63
C ASN A 72 -11.86 -23.24 -27.64
N ILE A 73 -10.72 -23.92 -27.55
CA ILE A 73 -9.68 -23.58 -26.57
C ILE A 73 -9.08 -22.20 -26.85
N ALA A 74 -8.77 -21.89 -28.11
CA ALA A 74 -8.17 -20.60 -28.48
C ALA A 74 -9.13 -19.42 -28.22
N SER A 75 -10.41 -19.59 -28.56
CA SER A 75 -11.44 -18.58 -28.29
C SER A 75 -11.65 -18.37 -26.78
N PHE A 76 -11.65 -19.45 -26.00
CA PHE A 76 -11.70 -19.39 -24.54
C PHE A 76 -10.51 -18.65 -23.95
N GLU A 77 -9.27 -18.96 -24.36
CA GLU A 77 -8.07 -18.27 -23.86
C GLU A 77 -8.06 -16.78 -24.24
N LYS A 78 -8.54 -16.45 -25.45
CA LYS A 78 -8.72 -15.05 -25.87
C LYS A 78 -9.71 -14.33 -24.97
N TRP A 79 -10.84 -14.92 -24.63
CA TRP A 79 -11.78 -14.36 -23.67
C TRP A 79 -11.16 -14.25 -22.27
N TYR A 80 -10.49 -15.31 -21.80
CA TYR A 80 -9.85 -15.38 -20.48
C TYR A 80 -8.79 -14.27 -20.29
N ALA A 81 -8.03 -13.97 -21.35
CA ALA A 81 -7.04 -12.89 -21.35
C ALA A 81 -7.67 -11.48 -21.27
N ASN A 82 -8.98 -11.33 -21.52
CA ASN A 82 -9.70 -10.05 -21.58
C ASN A 82 -10.82 -9.90 -20.53
N GLN A 83 -10.95 -10.83 -19.58
CA GLN A 83 -11.94 -10.80 -18.51
C GLN A 83 -11.28 -10.66 -17.13
N VAL A 84 -12.06 -10.41 -16.08
CA VAL A 84 -11.55 -10.18 -14.71
C VAL A 84 -12.23 -11.00 -13.61
N LYS A 85 -13.34 -11.67 -13.92
CA LYS A 85 -14.20 -12.35 -12.94
C LYS A 85 -13.73 -13.78 -12.61
N TYR A 86 -13.44 -14.57 -13.63
CA TYR A 86 -13.18 -16.00 -13.49
C TYR A 86 -11.69 -16.27 -13.34
N HIS A 87 -11.32 -17.18 -12.43
CA HIS A 87 -9.93 -17.55 -12.19
C HIS A 87 -9.76 -19.04 -12.45
N LYS A 88 -8.63 -19.41 -13.07
CA LYS A 88 -8.25 -20.82 -13.18
C LYS A 88 -7.80 -21.32 -11.80
N VAL A 89 -8.25 -22.51 -11.41
CA VAL A 89 -7.95 -23.09 -10.08
C VAL A 89 -6.44 -23.25 -9.87
N ASN A 90 -5.75 -23.76 -10.88
CA ASN A 90 -4.29 -23.98 -10.88
C ASN A 90 -3.64 -23.35 -12.13
N GLY A 91 -3.97 -22.10 -12.46
CA GLY A 91 -3.50 -21.48 -13.71
C GLY A 91 -3.14 -20.01 -13.58
N GLU A 92 -2.78 -19.41 -14.72
CA GLU A 92 -2.46 -17.98 -14.79
C GLU A 92 -3.65 -17.10 -14.36
N GLU A 93 -3.36 -15.94 -13.77
CA GLU A 93 -4.38 -14.95 -13.45
C GLU A 93 -5.11 -14.46 -14.72
N PRO A 94 -6.41 -14.15 -14.62
CA PRO A 94 -7.18 -13.64 -15.74
C PRO A 94 -6.74 -12.24 -16.16
N GLY A 95 -7.15 -11.85 -17.37
CA GLY A 95 -6.97 -10.47 -17.82
C GLY A 95 -5.53 -10.14 -18.22
N LYS A 96 -4.73 -11.14 -18.63
CA LYS A 96 -3.34 -10.96 -19.11
C LYS A 96 -3.21 -9.84 -20.14
N ASN A 97 -4.16 -9.72 -21.07
CA ASN A 97 -4.18 -8.65 -22.05
C ASN A 97 -4.61 -7.31 -21.42
N LEU A 98 -5.63 -7.30 -20.56
CA LEU A 98 -6.07 -6.09 -19.85
C LEU A 98 -4.94 -5.42 -19.07
N LYS A 99 -4.12 -6.21 -18.36
CA LYS A 99 -2.97 -5.72 -17.59
C LYS A 99 -1.86 -5.12 -18.46
N LYS A 100 -1.79 -5.46 -19.75
CA LYS A 100 -0.80 -4.88 -20.67
C LYS A 100 -1.09 -3.40 -20.94
N TRP A 101 -2.36 -3.03 -21.15
CA TRP A 101 -2.73 -1.68 -21.58
C TRP A 101 -3.49 -0.87 -20.52
N SER A 102 -3.96 -1.48 -19.43
CA SER A 102 -4.71 -0.80 -18.37
C SER A 102 -4.28 -1.21 -16.96
N TYR A 103 -4.63 -0.36 -16.00
CA TYR A 103 -4.60 -0.64 -14.57
C TYR A 103 -6.03 -0.83 -14.05
N SER A 104 -6.17 -1.71 -13.06
CA SER A 104 -7.30 -1.73 -12.15
C SER A 104 -7.18 -0.59 -11.14
N ILE A 105 -8.30 -0.26 -10.48
CA ILE A 105 -8.35 0.75 -9.42
C ILE A 105 -7.43 0.37 -8.26
N SER A 106 -7.43 -0.90 -7.86
CA SER A 106 -6.58 -1.41 -6.79
C SER A 106 -5.09 -1.30 -7.11
N GLU A 107 -4.69 -1.55 -8.37
CA GLU A 107 -3.30 -1.38 -8.81
C GLU A 107 -2.86 0.08 -8.73
N VAL A 108 -3.70 1.03 -9.17
CA VAL A 108 -3.41 2.47 -9.06
C VAL A 108 -3.34 2.92 -7.59
N ALA A 109 -4.28 2.46 -6.77
CA ALA A 109 -4.30 2.74 -5.33
C ALA A 109 -2.98 2.30 -4.67
N LYS A 110 -2.55 1.07 -4.94
CA LYS A 110 -1.27 0.53 -4.45
C LYS A 110 -0.09 1.33 -4.98
N MET A 111 -0.06 1.64 -6.29
CA MET A 111 1.03 2.36 -6.93
C MET A 111 1.25 3.75 -6.33
N LEU A 112 0.17 4.48 -6.04
CA LEU A 112 0.22 5.83 -5.47
C LEU A 112 0.28 5.83 -3.93
N GLY A 113 0.05 4.68 -3.28
CA GLY A 113 -0.04 4.57 -1.83
C GLY A 113 -1.24 5.32 -1.25
N ILE A 114 -2.40 5.22 -1.90
CA ILE A 114 -3.66 5.85 -1.50
C ILE A 114 -4.79 4.82 -1.44
N SER A 115 -5.94 5.19 -0.87
CA SER A 115 -7.10 4.31 -0.83
C SER A 115 -7.79 4.20 -2.19
N GLY A 116 -8.49 3.08 -2.44
CA GLY A 116 -9.28 2.90 -3.67
C GLY A 116 -10.38 3.94 -3.84
N THR A 117 -11.00 4.41 -2.75
CA THR A 117 -11.99 5.49 -2.78
C THR A 117 -11.39 6.79 -3.33
N THR A 118 -10.18 7.12 -2.90
CA THR A 118 -9.45 8.28 -3.41
C THR A 118 -9.20 8.17 -4.90
N VAL A 119 -8.93 6.97 -5.44
CA VAL A 119 -8.76 6.78 -6.89
C VAL A 119 -10.06 7.06 -7.64
N TYR A 120 -11.21 6.64 -7.13
CA TYR A 120 -12.51 7.01 -7.73
C TYR A 120 -12.72 8.53 -7.73
N ASP A 121 -12.41 9.19 -6.63
CA ASP A 121 -12.50 10.64 -6.53
C ASP A 121 -11.59 11.34 -7.54
N LEU A 122 -10.37 10.82 -7.76
CA LEU A 122 -9.44 11.33 -8.77
C LEU A 122 -10.00 11.20 -10.19
N ILE A 123 -10.57 10.04 -10.53
CA ILE A 123 -11.17 9.82 -11.84
C ILE A 123 -12.29 10.84 -12.08
N LYS A 124 -13.15 11.06 -11.09
CA LYS A 124 -14.30 11.97 -11.19
C LYS A 124 -13.86 13.44 -11.21
N ARG A 125 -12.93 13.83 -10.33
CA ARG A 125 -12.48 15.22 -10.17
C ARG A 125 -11.61 15.67 -11.33
N ASP A 126 -10.67 14.82 -11.76
CA ASP A 126 -9.64 15.18 -12.74
C ASP A 126 -10.00 14.68 -14.16
N GLY A 127 -11.17 14.05 -14.33
CA GLY A 127 -11.69 13.62 -15.63
C GLY A 127 -10.84 12.54 -16.31
N ILE A 128 -10.25 11.62 -15.53
CA ILE A 128 -9.39 10.56 -16.06
C ILE A 128 -10.23 9.63 -16.94
N LYS A 129 -9.80 9.44 -18.20
CA LYS A 129 -10.49 8.53 -19.12
C LYS A 129 -10.43 7.10 -18.60
N THR A 130 -11.56 6.40 -18.63
CA THR A 130 -11.68 5.01 -18.19
C THR A 130 -12.45 4.17 -19.20
N VAL A 131 -12.27 2.86 -19.12
CA VAL A 131 -12.98 1.86 -19.92
C VAL A 131 -13.64 0.87 -18.97
N THR A 132 -14.89 0.49 -19.24
CA THR A 132 -15.58 -0.55 -18.45
C THR A 132 -15.41 -1.90 -19.12
N VAL A 133 -14.89 -2.89 -18.39
CA VAL A 133 -14.72 -4.28 -18.83
C VAL A 133 -15.41 -5.19 -17.82
N ASP A 134 -16.41 -5.95 -18.25
CA ASP A 134 -17.21 -6.83 -17.38
C ASP A 134 -17.74 -6.14 -16.11
N TYR A 135 -18.24 -4.90 -16.23
CA TYR A 135 -18.70 -4.05 -15.11
C TYR A 135 -17.59 -3.48 -14.21
N TRP A 136 -16.32 -3.78 -14.50
CA TRP A 136 -15.18 -3.25 -13.77
C TRP A 136 -14.54 -2.07 -14.51
N ILE A 137 -14.21 -1.02 -13.77
CA ILE A 137 -13.52 0.14 -14.32
C ILE A 137 -12.02 -0.18 -14.50
N ARG A 138 -11.54 0.11 -15.71
CA ARG A 138 -10.13 0.02 -16.12
C ARG A 138 -9.63 1.41 -16.49
N ILE A 139 -8.42 1.73 -16.05
CA ILE A 139 -7.74 2.98 -16.37
C ILE A 139 -6.66 2.66 -17.41
N PRO A 140 -6.80 3.10 -18.68
CA PRO A 140 -5.75 2.92 -19.68
C PRO A 140 -4.44 3.53 -19.19
N LYS A 141 -3.31 2.83 -19.41
CA LYS A 141 -1.98 3.30 -18.96
C LYS A 141 -1.64 4.67 -19.52
N LYS A 142 -1.98 4.93 -20.78
CA LYS A 142 -1.80 6.23 -21.42
C LYS A 142 -2.58 7.33 -20.69
N SER A 143 -3.85 7.09 -20.37
CA SER A 143 -4.68 8.05 -19.64
C SER A 143 -4.21 8.29 -18.22
N PHE A 144 -3.74 7.24 -17.53
CA PHE A 144 -3.08 7.38 -16.24
C PHE A 144 -1.82 8.24 -16.34
N GLN A 145 -0.96 8.00 -17.33
CA GLN A 145 0.28 8.74 -17.53
C GLN A 145 0.02 10.22 -17.85
N GLU A 146 -0.90 10.51 -18.77
CA GLU A 146 -1.30 11.88 -19.12
C GLU A 146 -1.83 12.66 -17.92
N TRP A 147 -2.57 11.99 -17.02
CA TRP A 147 -2.99 12.59 -15.75
C TRP A 147 -1.82 12.75 -14.78
N TYR A 148 -0.98 11.72 -14.65
CA TYR A 148 0.11 11.67 -13.69
C TYR A 148 1.15 12.77 -13.94
N GLU A 149 1.43 13.10 -15.20
CA GLU A 149 2.35 14.17 -15.60
C GLU A 149 1.82 15.59 -15.34
N LYS A 150 0.49 15.77 -15.32
CA LYS A 150 -0.16 17.07 -15.10
C LYS A 150 -0.33 17.42 -13.63
N GLN A 151 -0.28 16.41 -12.77
CA GLN A 151 -0.45 16.55 -11.34
C GLN A 151 0.90 16.45 -10.64
N SER A 152 1.00 17.05 -9.46
CA SER A 152 2.23 17.07 -8.66
C SER A 152 2.10 16.50 -7.26
N LYS A 153 0.86 16.21 -6.84
CA LYS A 153 0.51 15.85 -5.47
C LYS A 153 0.78 14.37 -5.17
N TYR A 154 0.40 13.51 -6.09
CA TYR A 154 0.49 12.06 -5.96
C TYR A 154 1.79 11.56 -6.56
N ARG A 155 2.44 10.64 -5.85
CA ARG A 155 3.72 10.05 -6.27
C ARG A 155 3.64 8.55 -6.25
N THR A 156 4.18 7.91 -7.29
CA THR A 156 4.36 6.46 -7.30
C THR A 156 5.37 6.03 -6.24
N GLN A 157 5.31 4.77 -5.82
CA GLN A 157 6.32 4.20 -4.90
C GLN A 157 7.74 4.35 -5.45
N LYS A 158 7.93 4.16 -6.77
CA LYS A 158 9.24 4.31 -7.42
C LYS A 158 9.78 5.73 -7.32
N ASP A 159 8.94 6.73 -7.55
CA ASP A 159 9.38 8.13 -7.46
C ASP A 159 9.72 8.50 -6.02
N ARG A 160 8.98 7.99 -5.04
CA ARG A 160 9.30 8.17 -3.61
C ARG A 160 10.64 7.53 -3.24
N GLU A 161 10.95 6.35 -3.79
CA GLU A 161 12.23 5.67 -3.57
C GLU A 161 13.39 6.47 -4.18
N LYS A 162 13.22 7.00 -5.40
CA LYS A 162 14.22 7.85 -6.05
C LYS A 162 14.47 9.13 -5.25
N ASP A 163 13.42 9.77 -4.75
CA ASP A 163 13.54 11.00 -3.97
C ASP A 163 14.09 10.73 -2.56
N LYS A 164 14.01 9.50 -2.03
CA LYS A 164 14.29 9.17 -0.62
C LYS A 164 15.67 9.64 -0.14
N GLU A 165 16.69 9.49 -0.98
CA GLU A 165 18.06 9.92 -0.64
C GLU A 165 18.12 11.44 -0.49
N LEU A 166 17.57 12.18 -1.45
CA LEU A 166 17.48 13.64 -1.41
C LEU A 166 16.58 14.14 -0.28
N GLU A 167 15.49 13.43 0.02
CA GLU A 167 14.65 13.72 1.18
C GLU A 167 15.42 13.49 2.50
N GLY A 168 16.36 12.53 2.53
CA GLY A 168 17.21 12.24 3.67
C GLY A 168 18.31 13.29 3.92
N THR A 169 18.81 13.94 2.87
CA THR A 169 19.83 15.01 2.95
C THR A 169 19.23 16.41 3.08
N THR A 170 17.90 16.53 3.04
CA THR A 170 17.19 17.82 3.14
C THR A 170 16.18 17.83 4.28
N ILE A 171 15.81 19.02 4.73
CA ILE A 171 14.76 19.26 5.71
C ILE A 171 13.65 20.13 5.12
N THR A 172 12.43 19.92 5.56
CA THR A 172 11.28 20.74 5.15
C THR A 172 11.21 22.04 5.95
N MET A 173 10.54 23.07 5.43
CA MET A 173 10.34 24.33 6.18
C MET A 173 9.67 24.11 7.54
N PRO A 174 8.64 23.25 7.69
CA PRO A 174 8.09 22.90 8.99
C PRO A 174 9.08 22.19 9.92
N GLU A 175 9.97 21.34 9.40
CA GLU A 175 11.03 20.71 10.21
C GLU A 175 12.03 21.76 10.68
N MET A 176 12.46 22.67 9.82
CA MET A 176 13.37 23.76 10.21
C MET A 176 12.75 24.66 11.29
N ALA A 177 11.48 25.03 11.12
CA ALA A 177 10.71 25.79 12.12
C ALA A 177 10.74 25.09 13.48
N ARG A 178 10.53 23.77 13.47
CA ARG A 178 10.55 22.93 14.65
C ARG A 178 11.95 22.85 15.29
N LEU A 179 12.99 22.66 14.48
CA LEU A 179 14.37 22.58 14.96
C LEU A 179 14.79 23.87 15.66
N LEU A 180 14.33 25.01 15.17
CA LEU A 180 14.62 26.33 15.75
C LEU A 180 13.61 26.78 16.84
N GLY A 181 12.51 26.05 17.04
CA GLY A 181 11.47 26.43 18.01
C GLY A 181 10.68 27.68 17.61
N ILE A 182 10.62 28.00 16.31
CA ILE A 182 9.97 29.19 15.77
C ILE A 182 8.81 28.85 14.83
N THR A 183 8.06 29.87 14.42
CA THR A 183 6.93 29.68 13.50
C THR A 183 7.39 29.52 12.05
N ARG A 184 6.56 28.88 11.23
CA ARG A 184 6.83 28.75 9.78
C ARG A 184 6.90 30.10 9.06
N GLY A 185 6.19 31.13 9.56
CA GLY A 185 6.27 32.50 9.03
C GLY A 185 7.67 33.09 9.19
N GLN A 186 8.23 32.96 10.39
CA GLN A 186 9.59 33.43 10.70
C GLN A 186 10.65 32.73 9.83
N ILE A 187 10.46 31.45 9.48
CA ILE A 187 11.36 30.77 8.53
C ILE A 187 11.38 31.46 7.16
N TYR A 188 10.22 31.84 6.62
CA TYR A 188 10.18 32.56 5.35
C TYR A 188 10.80 33.96 5.44
N GLU A 189 10.72 34.61 6.59
CA GLU A 189 11.41 35.87 6.84
C GLU A 189 12.94 35.67 6.88
N ILE A 190 13.43 34.64 7.57
CA ILE A 190 14.86 34.26 7.59
C ILE A 190 15.38 34.01 6.17
N LEU A 191 14.63 33.25 5.36
CA LEU A 191 15.03 32.91 4.00
C LEU A 191 15.03 34.12 3.04
N LYS A 192 14.24 35.15 3.32
CA LYS A 192 14.20 36.40 2.54
C LYS A 192 15.20 37.44 3.04
N ASN A 193 15.66 37.32 4.29
CA ASN A 193 16.57 38.26 4.90
C ASN A 193 17.96 38.13 4.28
N SER A 194 18.48 39.22 3.69
CA SER A 194 19.81 39.25 3.06
C SER A 194 20.94 38.85 4.00
N LYS A 195 20.78 39.06 5.32
CA LYS A 195 21.74 38.65 6.34
C LYS A 195 21.87 37.13 6.45
N TYR A 196 20.84 36.36 6.13
CA TYR A 196 20.82 34.91 6.35
C TYR A 196 20.62 34.09 5.07
N SER A 197 20.03 34.69 4.04
CA SER A 197 19.64 33.98 2.81
C SER A 197 20.81 33.28 2.12
N HIS A 198 22.01 33.85 2.20
CA HIS A 198 23.22 33.31 1.58
C HIS A 198 23.70 31.98 2.18
N PHE A 199 23.27 31.64 3.41
CA PHE A 199 23.61 30.34 4.00
C PHE A 199 22.82 29.19 3.39
N PHE A 200 21.63 29.45 2.84
CA PHE A 200 20.66 28.41 2.51
C PHE A 200 20.73 27.96 1.06
N GLU A 201 20.84 26.64 0.87
CA GLU A 201 20.68 25.99 -0.42
C GLU A 201 19.32 25.29 -0.46
N THR A 202 18.51 25.62 -1.47
CA THR A 202 17.14 25.15 -1.55
C THR A 202 16.93 24.25 -2.75
N VAL A 203 16.33 23.07 -2.51
CA VAL A 203 15.98 22.08 -3.53
C VAL A 203 14.46 21.93 -3.54
N VAL A 204 13.89 21.70 -4.73
CA VAL A 204 12.46 21.40 -4.88
C VAL A 204 12.30 19.90 -5.14
N ILE A 205 11.63 19.21 -4.21
CA ILE A 205 11.31 17.79 -4.33
C ILE A 205 9.80 17.66 -4.26
N ALA A 206 9.18 17.11 -5.31
CA ALA A 206 7.72 16.96 -5.41
C ALA A 206 6.97 18.28 -5.12
N GLU A 207 7.40 19.37 -5.78
CA GLU A 207 6.93 20.76 -5.58
C GLU A 207 7.11 21.34 -4.16
N LYS A 208 7.73 20.59 -3.25
CA LYS A 208 8.01 21.07 -1.90
C LYS A 208 9.41 21.64 -1.87
N LYS A 209 9.50 22.94 -1.54
CA LYS A 209 10.77 23.60 -1.25
C LYS A 209 11.35 23.04 0.05
N ARG A 210 12.58 22.54 -0.02
CA ARG A 210 13.35 21.96 1.07
C ARG A 210 14.72 22.65 1.15
N ILE A 211 15.37 22.54 2.29
CA ILE A 211 16.70 23.12 2.56
C ILE A 211 17.67 21.96 2.77
N THR A 212 18.88 22.03 2.23
CA THR A 212 19.89 20.99 2.49
C THR A 212 20.31 21.02 3.96
N LYS A 213 20.47 19.84 4.59
CA LYS A 213 20.93 19.76 5.98
C LYS A 213 22.28 20.46 6.18
N GLU A 214 23.16 20.35 5.19
CA GLU A 214 24.46 21.02 5.18
C GLU A 214 24.31 22.55 5.22
N SER A 215 23.46 23.13 4.37
CA SER A 215 23.24 24.59 4.36
C SER A 215 22.56 25.08 5.64
N PHE A 216 21.66 24.29 6.22
CA PHE A 216 21.10 24.57 7.55
C PHE A 216 22.16 24.54 8.65
N GLN A 217 23.11 23.62 8.60
CA GLN A 217 24.22 23.56 9.55
C GLN A 217 25.15 24.77 9.42
N LYS A 218 25.51 25.16 8.18
CA LYS A 218 26.28 26.40 7.92
C LYS A 218 25.56 27.63 8.47
N PHE A 219 24.23 27.69 8.35
CA PHE A 219 23.43 28.74 8.96
C PHE A 219 23.49 28.71 10.49
N LEU A 220 23.54 27.55 11.16
CA LEU A 220 23.66 27.51 12.62
C LEU A 220 25.05 27.96 13.10
N GLU A 221 26.09 27.62 12.35
CA GLU A 221 27.49 27.95 12.69
C GLU A 221 27.87 29.39 12.33
N GLY A 222 27.25 29.95 11.28
CA GLY A 222 27.59 31.27 10.72
C GLY A 222 26.89 32.46 11.37
N GLN A 223 26.08 32.27 12.41
CA GLN A 223 25.42 33.35 13.15
C GLN A 223 25.10 32.97 14.60
N ASP A 224 24.93 33.97 15.46
CA ASP A 224 24.74 33.76 16.91
C ASP A 224 23.28 33.92 17.41
N HIS A 225 22.35 34.31 16.55
CA HIS A 225 20.98 34.68 16.90
C HIS A 225 20.03 33.48 17.02
N TYR A 226 20.01 32.61 16.03
CA TYR A 226 19.15 31.43 15.97
C TYR A 226 19.91 30.20 16.46
N LYS A 227 19.31 29.49 17.41
CA LYS A 227 19.86 28.26 18.00
C LYS A 227 18.82 27.14 17.92
N LEU A 228 19.28 25.90 18.06
CA LEU A 228 18.37 24.77 18.18
C LEU A 228 17.51 24.92 19.44
N ASP A 229 16.23 24.60 19.30
CA ASP A 229 15.28 24.58 20.41
C ASP A 229 15.73 23.53 21.45
N PRO A 230 15.95 23.91 22.73
CA PRO A 230 16.28 22.96 23.79
C PRO A 230 15.24 21.85 23.96
N ALA A 231 14.00 22.05 23.49
CA ALA A 231 12.98 21.00 23.48
C ALA A 231 13.35 19.83 22.54
N ASN A 232 14.31 19.98 21.63
CA ASN A 232 14.78 18.90 20.77
C ASN A 232 15.64 17.88 21.54
N ASP A 233 16.24 18.26 22.67
CA ASP A 233 16.97 17.33 23.56
C ASP A 233 16.02 16.39 24.32
N TYR A 234 14.71 16.65 24.23
CA TYR A 234 13.69 15.77 24.80
C TYR A 234 13.39 14.62 23.83
N GLU A 235 13.91 13.44 24.14
CA GLU A 235 13.82 12.22 23.32
C GLU A 235 12.38 11.93 22.86
N GLU A 236 11.40 12.10 23.74
CA GLU A 236 9.99 11.81 23.44
C GLU A 236 9.33 12.85 22.54
N LEU A 237 10.00 13.98 22.27
CA LEU A 237 9.62 14.94 21.22
C LEU A 237 10.38 14.71 19.92
N SER A 238 11.64 14.28 20.00
CA SER A 238 12.48 14.04 18.83
C SER A 238 12.11 12.75 18.11
N MET A 239 11.78 11.69 18.85
CA MET A 239 11.40 10.38 18.31
C MET A 239 9.90 10.26 17.97
N GLU A 240 9.08 11.24 18.33
CA GLU A 240 7.64 11.21 18.09
C GLU A 240 7.30 11.33 16.59
N GLN A 241 6.85 10.22 16.00
CA GLN A 241 6.45 10.18 14.59
C GLN A 241 5.16 10.96 14.33
N ASN A 242 4.25 11.04 15.31
CA ASN A 242 3.02 11.81 15.16
C ASN A 242 3.31 13.31 15.35
N PHE A 243 3.49 14.02 14.24
CA PHE A 243 3.80 15.45 14.23
C PHE A 243 2.80 16.31 15.02
N SER A 244 1.52 15.93 15.04
CA SER A 244 0.49 16.67 15.78
C SER A 244 0.68 16.50 17.29
N LEU A 245 0.98 15.28 17.73
CA LEU A 245 1.26 14.97 19.14
C LEU A 245 2.57 15.62 19.60
N ALA A 246 3.62 15.58 18.79
CA ALA A 246 4.89 16.25 19.10
C ALA A 246 4.70 17.77 19.29
N ASN A 247 3.90 18.41 18.43
CA ASN A 247 3.58 19.82 18.56
C ASN A 247 2.73 20.12 19.81
N TYR A 248 1.76 19.24 20.12
CA TYR A 248 0.97 19.33 21.34
C TYR A 248 1.85 19.30 22.59
N ARG A 249 2.78 18.33 22.66
CA ARG A 249 3.76 18.18 23.74
C ARG A 249 4.71 19.37 23.85
N ARG A 250 5.22 19.91 22.74
CA ARG A 250 6.04 21.13 22.73
C ARG A 250 5.31 22.31 23.33
N LYS A 251 4.06 22.54 22.89
CA LYS A 251 3.24 23.65 23.40
C LYS A 251 2.96 23.51 24.89
N LYS A 252 2.70 22.28 25.36
CA LYS A 252 2.49 21.99 26.78
C LYS A 252 3.77 22.23 27.57
N LEU A 253 4.91 21.74 27.10
CA LEU A 253 6.22 21.93 27.72
C LEU A 253 6.59 23.41 27.82
N ALA A 254 6.40 24.19 26.75
CA ALA A 254 6.65 25.63 26.75
C ALA A 254 5.75 26.38 27.75
N LYS A 255 4.53 25.89 28.00
CA LYS A 255 3.60 26.49 28.96
C LYS A 255 3.91 26.11 30.41
N THR A 256 4.28 24.86 30.67
CA THR A 256 4.43 24.34 32.04
C THR A 256 5.86 24.35 32.54
N GLY A 257 6.85 24.33 31.65
CA GLY A 257 8.27 24.09 31.98
C GLY A 257 8.55 22.68 32.52
N ASP A 258 7.54 21.82 32.60
CA ASP A 258 7.60 20.53 33.30
C ASP A 258 7.35 19.37 32.33
N ARG A 259 8.41 18.61 32.08
CA ARG A 259 8.40 17.41 31.21
C ARG A 259 7.46 16.33 31.73
N SER A 260 7.30 16.20 33.05
CA SER A 260 6.45 15.17 33.66
C SER A 260 4.97 15.32 33.28
N LYS A 261 4.55 16.50 32.78
CA LYS A 261 3.19 16.75 32.30
C LYS A 261 2.90 16.18 30.92
N ASN A 262 3.93 15.77 30.17
CA ASN A 262 3.81 15.06 28.89
C ASN A 262 3.83 13.55 29.10
N GLY A 263 3.27 12.82 28.15
CA GLY A 263 3.50 11.37 28.01
C GLY A 263 4.90 11.09 27.49
N ASN A 264 5.25 9.81 27.47
CA ASN A 264 6.49 9.33 26.86
C ASN A 264 6.18 8.47 25.62
N LEU A 265 7.17 7.72 25.13
CA LEU A 265 7.00 6.88 23.95
C LEU A 265 6.02 5.71 24.19
N SER A 266 5.99 5.13 25.39
CA SER A 266 5.14 3.98 25.73
C SER A 266 3.79 4.36 26.33
N TYR A 267 3.65 5.58 26.85
CA TYR A 267 2.49 6.00 27.64
C TYR A 267 2.01 7.40 27.28
N LEU A 268 0.70 7.53 27.10
CA LEU A 268 0.01 8.79 26.90
C LEU A 268 -0.56 9.33 28.21
N THR A 269 -0.62 10.64 28.33
CA THR A 269 -1.57 11.29 29.24
C THR A 269 -2.99 11.16 28.72
N PHE A 270 -3.98 11.28 29.61
CA PHE A 270 -5.39 11.34 29.21
C PHE A 270 -5.68 12.51 28.27
N ASP A 271 -4.99 13.65 28.41
CA ASP A 271 -5.18 14.79 27.51
C ASP A 271 -4.60 14.50 26.11
N GLU A 272 -3.46 13.80 26.02
CA GLU A 272 -2.88 13.36 24.74
C GLU A 272 -3.74 12.30 24.06
N ALA A 273 -4.26 11.33 24.82
CA ALA A 273 -5.20 10.33 24.30
C ALA A 273 -6.47 11.00 23.76
N ALA A 274 -7.03 11.97 24.49
CA ALA A 274 -8.17 12.76 24.06
C ALA A 274 -7.86 13.56 22.78
N PHE A 275 -6.67 14.17 22.71
CA PHE A 275 -6.19 14.90 21.54
C PHE A 275 -6.07 13.99 20.29
N LEU A 276 -5.47 12.81 20.43
CA LEU A 276 -5.32 11.84 19.34
C LEU A 276 -6.67 11.32 18.83
N ALA A 277 -7.59 11.02 19.75
CA ALA A 277 -8.93 10.54 19.43
C ALA A 277 -9.90 11.65 19.00
N LYS A 278 -9.51 12.93 19.13
CA LYS A 278 -10.36 14.11 18.89
C LYS A 278 -11.67 14.07 19.69
N VAL A 279 -11.60 13.64 20.94
CA VAL A 279 -12.74 13.59 21.86
C VAL A 279 -12.43 14.32 23.16
N SER A 280 -13.44 14.44 24.03
CA SER A 280 -13.23 14.98 25.37
C SER A 280 -12.46 13.98 26.25
N ARG A 281 -11.77 14.51 27.26
CA ARG A 281 -11.09 13.69 28.27
C ARG A 281 -12.05 12.74 29.01
N GLY A 282 -13.28 13.19 29.28
CA GLY A 282 -14.30 12.35 29.90
C GLY A 282 -14.66 11.11 29.07
N MET A 283 -14.64 11.23 27.75
CA MET A 283 -14.87 10.09 26.86
C MET A 283 -13.74 9.05 26.94
N ILE A 284 -12.50 9.49 27.12
CA ILE A 284 -11.35 8.58 27.34
C ILE A 284 -11.53 7.79 28.64
N TYR A 285 -11.96 8.44 29.73
CA TYR A 285 -12.30 7.73 30.97
C TYR A 285 -13.39 6.70 30.75
N LYS A 286 -14.48 7.08 30.07
CA LYS A 286 -15.56 6.14 29.75
C LYS A 286 -15.07 4.91 28.98
N TRP A 287 -14.24 5.10 27.95
CA TRP A 287 -13.72 3.96 27.18
C TRP A 287 -12.77 3.07 27.98
N MET A 288 -12.00 3.67 28.89
CA MET A 288 -11.17 2.91 29.82
C MET A 288 -12.04 2.08 30.78
N ASP A 289 -13.11 2.68 31.34
CA ASP A 289 -14.05 1.99 32.23
C ASP A 289 -14.82 0.87 31.49
N ASP A 290 -15.14 1.08 30.21
CA ASP A 290 -15.72 0.07 29.30
C ASP A 290 -14.71 -1.02 28.88
N GLY A 291 -13.47 -0.98 29.41
CA GLY A 291 -12.43 -1.98 29.19
C GLY A 291 -11.82 -1.98 27.78
N LYS A 292 -11.90 -0.86 27.04
CA LYS A 292 -11.40 -0.78 25.65
C LYS A 292 -9.88 -0.76 25.54
N PHE A 293 -9.21 -0.23 26.55
CA PHE A 293 -7.75 -0.18 26.68
C PHE A 293 -7.38 -0.01 28.15
N SER A 294 -6.14 -0.33 28.53
CA SER A 294 -5.70 -0.22 29.91
C SER A 294 -4.96 1.09 30.24
N ALA A 295 -5.01 1.45 31.52
CA ALA A 295 -4.21 2.53 32.08
C ALA A 295 -3.37 1.99 33.26
N VAL A 296 -2.17 2.53 33.42
CA VAL A 296 -1.26 2.24 34.52
C VAL A 296 -1.24 3.42 35.47
N LYS A 297 -1.31 3.13 36.76
CA LYS A 297 -1.15 4.12 37.83
C LYS A 297 0.30 4.13 38.29
N ILE A 298 1.00 5.24 38.05
CA ILE A 298 2.38 5.49 38.48
C ILE A 298 2.32 6.56 39.56
N GLY A 299 2.39 6.14 40.82
CA GLY A 299 2.15 7.00 41.98
C GLY A 299 0.75 7.62 41.93
N ASN A 300 0.69 8.96 41.94
CA ASN A 300 -0.58 9.70 41.86
C ASN A 300 -1.04 10.00 40.42
N ILE A 301 -0.28 9.57 39.40
CA ILE A 301 -0.56 9.89 38.01
C ILE A 301 -1.00 8.63 37.27
N SER A 302 -2.14 8.71 36.59
CA SER A 302 -2.62 7.63 35.71
C SER A 302 -2.22 7.92 34.26
N ARG A 303 -1.78 6.88 33.55
CA ARG A 303 -1.28 6.94 32.16
C ARG A 303 -1.93 5.86 31.31
N VAL A 304 -2.26 6.21 30.07
CA VAL A 304 -2.82 5.27 29.09
C VAL A 304 -1.68 4.57 28.38
N LYS A 305 -1.73 3.24 28.24
CA LYS A 305 -0.75 2.50 27.43
C LYS A 305 -0.94 2.86 25.96
N ARG A 306 0.11 3.36 25.32
CA ARG A 306 0.03 3.91 23.97
C ARG A 306 -0.34 2.85 22.93
N ASP A 307 0.40 1.74 22.91
CA ASP A 307 0.25 0.72 21.86
C ASP A 307 -1.17 0.12 21.86
N GLU A 308 -1.71 -0.18 23.05
CA GLU A 308 -3.09 -0.67 23.20
C GLU A 308 -4.12 0.37 22.71
N PHE A 309 -3.92 1.65 23.05
CA PHE A 309 -4.83 2.73 22.67
C PHE A 309 -4.80 3.02 21.17
N GLU A 310 -3.61 3.06 20.55
CA GLU A 310 -3.46 3.29 19.11
C GLU A 310 -4.02 2.11 18.31
N ALA A 311 -3.79 0.86 18.74
CA ALA A 311 -4.38 -0.32 18.11
C ALA A 311 -5.92 -0.27 18.15
N TRP A 312 -6.50 0.02 19.31
CA TRP A 312 -7.94 0.18 19.47
C TRP A 312 -8.52 1.33 18.61
N LEU A 313 -7.79 2.44 18.49
CA LEU A 313 -8.19 3.56 17.64
C LEU A 313 -8.22 3.19 16.15
N GLU A 314 -7.27 2.39 15.67
CA GLU A 314 -7.26 1.92 14.29
C GLU A 314 -8.39 0.93 14.00
N GLU A 315 -8.66 -0.02 14.91
CA GLU A 315 -9.82 -0.93 14.81
C GLU A 315 -11.14 -0.15 14.69
N ARG A 316 -11.27 0.92 15.47
CA ARG A 316 -12.45 1.77 15.44
C ARG A 316 -12.61 2.55 14.13
N LYS A 317 -11.52 2.94 13.47
CA LYS A 317 -11.60 3.64 12.17
C LYS A 317 -11.92 2.69 11.01
N GLY A 318 -11.63 1.39 11.19
CA GLY A 318 -11.94 0.34 10.21
C GLY A 318 -13.39 -0.15 10.22
N ASN A 319 -14.14 0.14 11.29
CA ASN A 319 -15.58 -0.12 11.44
C ASN A 319 -16.42 1.13 11.14
#